data_AF-A0A4V1XLL5-F1
#
_entry.id   AF-A0A4V1XLL5-F1
#
_cell.length_a   1.000
_cell.length_b   1.000
_cell.length_c   1.000
_cell.angle_alpha   90.00
_cell.angle_beta   90.00
_cell.angle_gamma   90.00
#
_symmetry.space_group_name_H-M   'P 1'
#
loop_
_entity.id
_entity.type
_entity.pdbx_description
1 polymer ?
#
loop_
_entity_poly.entity_id
_entity_poly.type
_entity_poly.pdbx_seq_one_letter_code
_entity_poly.pdbx_strand_id
1 'polypeptide(L)'
;MAKLPAPAAEKLMRQSPRHVTLIIILSWIPKDDDDYLLEPLQGPAILAVMKRRARNFAESLNMMLQSIPEGSTCWHNRLSYWIPDPWGNRNGAVTLVGDATHPTTFPDGTSAARRIASRAFRGKCRKGGMSPEAVSVYEREMWQRGREAVVNSNNNNVATHNRIP
;
A
#
# COMPACT_ATOMS: atom_id res chain seq x y z
N MET A 1 37.69 2.81 5.02
CA MET A 1 36.73 2.60 3.91
C MET A 1 37.37 3.10 2.63
N ALA A 2 37.80 2.21 1.73
CA ALA A 2 38.44 2.59 0.48
C ALA A 2 37.40 3.18 -0.49
N LYS A 3 37.58 4.44 -0.90
CA LYS A 3 36.81 5.05 -2.00
C LYS A 3 37.22 4.34 -3.29
N LEU A 4 36.25 3.82 -4.04
CA LEU A 4 36.50 3.33 -5.39
C LEU A 4 37.06 4.47 -6.26
N PRO A 5 38.09 4.22 -7.08
CA PRO A 5 38.64 5.23 -7.98
C PRO A 5 37.60 5.61 -9.05
N ALA A 6 37.46 6.92 -9.29
CA ALA A 6 36.47 7.55 -10.16
C ALA A 6 36.20 6.88 -11.53
N PRO A 7 37.20 6.30 -12.25
CA PRO A 7 36.96 5.71 -13.56
C PRO A 7 36.08 4.44 -13.54
N ALA A 8 36.05 3.72 -12.42
CA ALA A 8 35.23 2.50 -12.29
C ALA A 8 33.75 2.82 -12.05
N ALA A 9 33.45 3.89 -11.32
CA ALA A 9 32.08 4.38 -11.09
C ALA A 9 31.48 4.94 -12.39
N GLU A 10 32.28 5.68 -13.16
CA GLU A 10 31.88 6.27 -14.43
C GLU A 10 31.57 5.20 -15.50
N LYS A 11 32.36 4.11 -15.53
CA LYS A 11 32.13 2.97 -16.43
C LYS A 11 30.86 2.20 -16.08
N LEU A 12 30.47 2.14 -14.80
CA LEU A 12 29.23 1.50 -14.34
C LEU A 12 27.98 2.35 -14.70
N MET A 13 28.09 3.68 -14.64
CA MET A 13 27.01 4.60 -15.02
C MET A 13 26.77 4.65 -16.54
N ARG A 14 27.80 4.34 -17.35
CA ARG A 14 27.75 4.42 -18.83
C ARG A 14 27.16 3.17 -19.50
N GLN A 15 26.99 2.07 -18.76
CA GLN A 15 26.42 0.82 -19.28
C GLN A 15 24.88 0.84 -19.26
N SER A 16 24.29 1.63 -20.18
CA SER A 16 22.84 1.82 -20.35
C SER A 16 22.15 2.38 -19.09
N PRO A 17 21.47 3.54 -19.12
CA PRO A 17 20.72 3.98 -17.97
C PRO A 17 19.61 2.96 -17.73
N ARG A 18 19.85 2.01 -16.82
CA ARG A 18 18.79 1.20 -16.25
C ARG A 18 17.88 2.22 -15.60
N HIS A 19 16.75 2.50 -16.26
CA HIS A 19 15.70 3.31 -15.69
C HIS A 19 15.22 2.60 -14.43
N VAL A 20 15.76 3.01 -13.28
CA VAL A 20 15.29 2.54 -11.98
C VAL A 20 14.19 3.48 -11.55
N THR A 21 12.97 2.97 -11.48
CA THR A 21 11.85 3.68 -10.88
C THR A 21 11.88 3.43 -9.37
N LEU A 22 12.10 4.48 -8.60
CA LEU A 22 11.96 4.45 -7.15
C LEU A 22 10.56 4.95 -6.78
N ILE A 23 9.84 4.18 -5.97
CA ILE A 23 8.56 4.59 -5.41
C ILE A 23 8.78 4.88 -3.94
N ILE A 24 8.52 6.13 -3.53
CA ILE A 24 8.62 6.55 -2.15
C ILE A 24 7.20 6.74 -1.63
N ILE A 25 6.86 6.03 -0.56
CA ILE A 25 5.54 6.10 0.08
C ILE A 25 5.73 6.78 1.43
N LEU A 26 5.02 7.87 1.63
CA LEU A 26 4.98 8.60 2.90
C LEU A 26 3.56 8.51 3.46
N SER A 27 3.44 8.19 4.74
CA SER A 27 2.19 8.21 5.47
C SER A 27 2.30 8.92 6.80
N TRP A 28 1.17 9.40 7.30
CA TRP A 28 1.06 10.08 8.57
C TRP A 28 -0.32 9.86 9.15
N ILE A 29 -0.42 9.88 10.48
CA ILE A 29 -1.69 10.00 11.19
C ILE A 29 -2.05 11.49 11.18
N PRO A 30 -3.21 11.89 10.64
CA PRO A 30 -3.69 13.27 10.73
C PRO A 30 -3.76 13.72 12.20
N LYS A 31 -3.18 14.88 12.53
CA LYS A 31 -3.16 15.39 13.92
C LYS A 31 -4.16 16.51 14.19
N ASP A 32 -4.52 17.27 13.15
CA ASP A 32 -5.43 18.42 13.23
C ASP A 32 -6.51 18.32 12.13
N ASP A 33 -7.59 19.10 12.26
CA ASP A 33 -8.68 19.15 11.26
C ASP A 33 -8.16 19.52 9.85
N ASP A 34 -7.08 20.30 9.78
CA ASP A 34 -6.39 20.68 8.53
C ASP A 34 -5.66 19.50 7.85
N ASP A 35 -5.31 18.43 8.58
CA ASP A 35 -4.75 17.21 7.98
C ASP A 35 -5.84 16.25 7.47
N TYR A 36 -7.09 16.39 7.97
CA TYR A 36 -8.28 15.78 7.39
C TYR A 36 -8.81 16.64 6.24
N LEU A 37 -7.95 16.91 5.25
CA LEU A 37 -8.40 17.57 4.03
C LEU A 37 -9.58 16.78 3.44
N LEU A 38 -10.76 17.40 3.43
CA LEU A 38 -11.97 16.84 2.82
C LEU A 38 -11.77 16.61 1.32
N GLU A 39 -10.87 17.37 0.69
CA GLU A 39 -10.44 17.18 -0.68
C GLU A 39 -9.04 16.53 -0.75
N PRO A 40 -8.85 15.51 -1.59
CA PRO A 40 -7.53 14.94 -1.81
C PRO A 40 -6.54 16.01 -2.30
N LEU A 41 -5.33 16.06 -1.73
CA LEU A 41 -4.24 16.83 -2.33
C LEU A 41 -4.10 16.46 -3.82
N GLN A 42 -3.97 17.45 -4.68
CA GLN A 42 -3.81 17.24 -6.12
C GLN A 42 -2.57 17.91 -6.68
N GLY A 43 -2.03 17.33 -7.75
CA GLY A 43 -0.97 17.92 -8.55
C GLY A 43 0.27 18.30 -7.71
N PRO A 44 0.86 19.50 -7.94
CA PRO A 44 2.08 19.93 -7.25
C PRO A 44 1.94 20.05 -5.72
N ALA A 45 0.73 20.22 -5.19
CA ALA A 45 0.50 20.35 -3.76
C ALA A 45 0.89 19.09 -2.98
N ILE A 46 0.78 17.91 -3.61
CA ILE A 46 1.17 16.63 -2.99
C ILE A 46 2.67 16.64 -2.66
N LEU A 47 3.50 17.00 -3.64
CA LEU A 47 4.95 17.04 -3.47
C LEU A 47 5.37 18.10 -2.44
N ALA A 48 4.72 19.27 -2.46
CA ALA A 48 4.98 20.33 -1.50
C ALA A 48 4.71 19.87 -0.06
N VAL A 49 3.60 19.16 0.17
CA VAL A 49 3.28 18.59 1.50
C VAL A 49 4.28 17.50 1.88
N MET A 50 4.65 16.61 0.97
CA MET A 50 5.68 15.59 1.22
C MET A 50 7.02 16.22 1.63
N LYS A 51 7.50 17.22 0.89
CA LYS A 51 8.74 17.96 1.20
C LYS A 51 8.65 18.72 2.52
N ARG A 52 7.50 19.34 2.82
CA ARG A 52 7.28 20.03 4.12
C ARG A 52 7.40 19.06 5.28
N ARG A 53 6.75 17.89 5.21
CA ARG A 53 6.79 16.87 6.26
C ARG A 53 8.16 16.22 6.40
N ALA A 54 8.89 16.10 5.30
CA ALA A 54 10.23 15.52 5.28
C ALA A 54 11.24 16.24 6.19
N ARG A 55 11.02 17.54 6.46
CA ARG A 55 11.90 18.36 7.33
C ARG A 55 12.02 17.83 8.75
N ASN A 56 11.06 17.01 9.20
CA ASN A 56 11.06 16.41 10.54
C ASN A 56 11.75 15.03 10.58
N PHE A 57 12.22 14.51 9.44
CA PHE A 57 12.98 13.26 9.39
C PHE A 57 14.47 13.47 9.60
N ALA A 58 15.17 12.36 9.85
CA ALA A 58 16.64 12.34 9.84
C ALA A 58 17.18 12.86 8.50
N GLU A 59 18.36 13.47 8.55
CA GLU A 59 18.94 14.23 7.44
C GLU A 59 18.97 13.48 6.11
N SER A 60 19.34 12.19 6.13
CA SER A 60 19.39 11.36 4.92
C SER A 60 18.03 11.22 4.22
N LEU A 61 16.96 11.02 4.98
CA LEU A 61 15.60 10.88 4.44
C LEU A 61 15.04 12.25 4.03
N ASN A 62 15.32 13.30 4.80
CA ASN A 62 14.95 14.66 4.42
C ASN A 62 15.60 15.04 3.09
N MET A 63 16.92 14.90 2.95
CA MET A 63 17.67 15.22 1.74
C MET A 63 17.14 14.45 0.51
N MET A 64 16.80 13.16 0.68
CA MET A 64 16.21 12.34 -0.38
C MET A 64 14.84 12.86 -0.84
N LEU A 65 13.97 13.26 0.10
CA LEU A 65 12.64 13.78 -0.25
C LEU A 65 12.70 15.20 -0.83
N GLN A 66 13.62 16.04 -0.36
CA GLN A 66 13.82 17.39 -0.93
C GLN A 66 14.34 17.34 -2.38
N SER A 67 15.14 16.32 -2.73
CA SER A 67 15.74 16.20 -4.06
C SER A 67 14.79 15.70 -5.15
N ILE A 68 13.55 15.30 -4.79
CA ILE A 68 12.51 14.92 -5.77
C ILE A 68 12.22 16.13 -6.68
N PRO A 69 12.37 15.99 -8.02
CA PRO A 69 12.12 17.09 -8.95
C PRO A 69 10.67 17.59 -8.91
N GLU A 70 10.49 18.89 -9.09
CA GLU A 70 9.14 19.44 -9.31
C GLU A 70 8.50 18.85 -10.56
N GLY A 71 7.18 18.68 -10.54
CA GLY A 71 6.44 18.00 -11.62
C GLY A 71 6.56 16.48 -11.63
N SER A 72 7.27 15.88 -10.66
CA SER A 72 7.24 14.42 -10.44
C SER A 72 5.81 13.93 -10.24
N THR A 73 5.51 12.74 -10.76
CA THR A 73 4.19 12.14 -10.56
C THR A 73 4.01 11.78 -9.09
N CYS A 74 3.01 12.40 -8.46
CA CYS A 74 2.68 12.17 -7.07
C CYS A 74 1.20 11.78 -6.95
N TRP A 75 0.90 10.91 -6.00
CA TRP A 75 -0.45 10.49 -5.67
C TRP A 75 -0.68 10.70 -4.19
N HIS A 76 -1.87 11.17 -3.86
CA HIS A 76 -2.34 11.25 -2.49
C HIS A 76 -3.60 10.41 -2.38
N ASN A 77 -3.63 9.53 -1.39
CA ASN A 77 -4.79 8.70 -1.12
C ASN A 77 -5.01 8.59 0.38
N ARG A 78 -6.27 8.56 0.79
CA ARG A 78 -6.65 8.27 2.16
C ARG A 78 -6.54 6.76 2.37
N LEU A 79 -5.62 6.35 3.24
CA LEU A 79 -5.53 4.96 3.65
C LEU A 79 -6.76 4.62 4.49
N SER A 80 -7.63 3.78 3.93
CA SER A 80 -8.86 3.35 4.55
C SER A 80 -8.85 1.83 4.70
N TYR A 81 -9.42 1.35 5.79
CA TYR A 81 -9.64 -0.07 6.03
C TYR A 81 -11.05 -0.27 6.56
N TRP A 82 -11.58 -1.47 6.41
CA TRP A 82 -12.81 -1.90 7.09
C TRP A 82 -12.65 -3.35 7.54
N ILE A 83 -13.21 -3.64 8.70
CA ILE A 83 -13.29 -5.00 9.20
C ILE A 83 -14.35 -5.71 8.37
N PRO A 84 -14.06 -6.88 7.77
CA PRO A 84 -15.04 -7.63 7.01
C PRO A 84 -16.15 -8.12 7.93
N ASP A 85 -17.38 -7.84 7.53
CA ASP A 85 -18.58 -8.45 8.06
C ASP A 85 -19.21 -9.36 6.99
N PRO A 86 -20.07 -10.31 7.38
CA PRO A 86 -20.79 -11.14 6.41
C PRO A 86 -21.51 -10.29 5.36
N TRP A 87 -21.33 -10.63 4.08
CA TRP A 87 -21.99 -9.96 2.96
C TRP A 87 -22.96 -10.88 2.23
N GLY A 88 -23.95 -10.27 1.55
CA GLY A 88 -24.92 -11.00 0.74
C GLY A 88 -24.33 -11.42 -0.62
N ASN A 89 -24.37 -12.71 -0.91
CA ASN A 89 -23.76 -13.29 -2.12
C ASN A 89 -24.76 -13.65 -3.24
N ARG A 90 -26.05 -13.32 -3.04
CA ARG A 90 -27.17 -13.66 -3.94
C ARG A 90 -27.19 -15.15 -4.33
N ASN A 91 -27.21 -16.05 -3.35
CA ASN A 91 -27.13 -17.51 -3.57
C ASN A 91 -25.88 -17.93 -4.38
N GLY A 92 -24.73 -17.33 -4.08
CA GLY A 92 -23.45 -17.63 -4.72
C GLY A 92 -23.27 -17.06 -6.12
N ALA A 93 -24.20 -16.23 -6.62
CA ALA A 93 -24.08 -15.58 -7.91
C ALA A 93 -23.04 -14.46 -7.93
N VAL A 94 -22.74 -13.85 -6.77
CA VAL A 94 -21.75 -12.78 -6.63
C VAL A 94 -20.99 -12.94 -5.32
N THR A 95 -19.70 -12.64 -5.30
CA THR A 95 -18.91 -12.53 -4.07
C THR A 95 -17.91 -11.39 -4.19
N LEU A 96 -17.43 -10.90 -3.05
CA LEU A 96 -16.31 -9.99 -2.98
C LEU A 96 -14.99 -10.77 -3.02
N VAL A 97 -13.91 -10.16 -3.55
CA VAL A 97 -12.55 -10.70 -3.48
C VAL A 97 -11.51 -9.58 -3.31
N GLY A 98 -10.37 -9.90 -2.68
CA GLY A 98 -9.21 -9.00 -2.64
C GLY A 98 -9.42 -7.80 -1.71
N ASP A 99 -9.13 -6.59 -2.18
CA ASP A 99 -9.30 -5.40 -1.33
C ASP A 99 -10.78 -5.05 -1.11
N ALA A 100 -11.70 -5.57 -1.94
CA ALA A 100 -13.13 -5.46 -1.71
C ALA A 100 -13.60 -6.28 -0.49
N THR A 101 -12.90 -7.36 -0.13
CA THR A 101 -13.27 -8.19 1.03
C THR A 101 -12.63 -7.70 2.32
N HIS A 102 -11.34 -7.37 2.28
CA HIS A 102 -10.52 -7.15 3.47
C HIS A 102 -9.35 -6.21 3.13
N PRO A 103 -9.59 -4.91 2.93
CA PRO A 103 -8.55 -3.95 2.60
C PRO A 103 -7.65 -3.69 3.82
N THR A 104 -6.36 -3.58 3.58
CA THR A 104 -5.37 -3.26 4.60
C THR A 104 -4.73 -1.91 4.32
N THR A 105 -4.30 -1.21 5.37
CA THR A 105 -3.75 0.16 5.26
C THR A 105 -2.39 0.22 4.59
N PHE A 106 -1.57 -0.85 4.69
CA PHE A 106 -0.37 -1.02 3.89
C PHE A 106 -0.29 -2.41 3.28
N PRO A 107 0.49 -2.58 2.20
CA PRO A 107 1.07 -3.86 1.89
C PRO A 107 2.10 -4.21 2.96
N ASP A 108 1.63 -4.70 4.10
CA ASP A 108 2.38 -5.74 4.79
C ASP A 108 2.62 -6.88 3.77
N GLY A 109 3.60 -7.75 4.01
CA GLY A 109 3.90 -8.87 3.11
C GLY A 109 2.70 -9.78 2.78
N THR A 110 1.53 -9.57 3.39
CA THR A 110 0.26 -10.28 3.13
C THR A 110 -0.46 -9.82 1.86
N SER A 111 -0.16 -8.64 1.32
CA SER A 111 -0.78 -8.15 0.06
C SER A 111 -0.52 -9.08 -1.13
N ALA A 112 0.68 -9.66 -1.22
CA ALA A 112 1.00 -10.68 -2.21
C ALA A 112 0.20 -11.97 -2.00
N ALA A 113 0.11 -12.47 -0.76
CA ALA A 113 -0.68 -13.64 -0.40
C ALA A 113 -2.18 -13.43 -0.71
N ARG A 114 -2.71 -12.22 -0.47
CA ARG A 114 -4.08 -11.82 -0.80
C ARG A 114 -4.35 -11.85 -2.31
N ARG A 115 -3.41 -11.32 -3.10
CA ARG A 115 -3.48 -11.40 -4.57
C ARG A 115 -3.45 -12.84 -5.07
N ILE A 116 -2.65 -13.70 -4.44
CA ILE A 116 -2.56 -15.13 -4.77
C ILE A 116 -3.89 -15.83 -4.46
N ALA A 117 -4.46 -15.66 -3.26
CA ALA A 117 -5.76 -16.25 -2.89
C ALA A 117 -6.87 -15.79 -3.84
N SER A 118 -6.93 -14.49 -4.16
CA SER A 118 -7.89 -13.96 -5.13
C SER A 118 -7.67 -14.50 -6.55
N ARG A 119 -6.41 -14.73 -6.96
CA ARG A 119 -6.08 -15.33 -8.26
C ARG A 119 -6.45 -16.81 -8.33
N ALA A 120 -6.24 -17.56 -7.25
CA ALA A 120 -6.66 -18.96 -7.14
C ALA A 120 -8.19 -19.08 -7.23
N PHE A 121 -8.92 -18.22 -6.52
CA PHE A 121 -10.39 -18.13 -6.59
C PHE A 121 -10.86 -17.84 -8.02
N ARG A 122 -10.32 -16.79 -8.67
CA ARG A 122 -10.63 -16.45 -10.07
C ARG A 122 -10.29 -17.57 -11.05
N GLY A 123 -9.20 -18.31 -10.81
CA GLY A 123 -8.79 -19.45 -11.62
C GLY A 123 -9.82 -20.58 -11.59
N LYS A 124 -10.42 -20.86 -10.43
CA LYS A 124 -11.50 -21.84 -10.29
C LYS A 124 -12.78 -21.37 -11.00
N CYS A 125 -13.17 -20.09 -10.85
CA CYS A 125 -14.33 -19.54 -11.55
C CYS A 125 -14.22 -19.67 -13.09
N ARG A 126 -13.04 -19.44 -13.68
CA ARG A 126 -12.84 -19.56 -15.15
C ARG A 126 -12.91 -21.00 -15.69
N LYS A 127 -12.75 -22.02 -14.84
CA LYS A 127 -12.70 -23.44 -15.26
C LYS A 127 -14.05 -24.17 -15.24
N GLY A 128 -15.16 -23.44 -15.08
CA GLY A 128 -16.50 -24.03 -15.01
C GLY A 128 -17.39 -23.46 -13.92
N GLY A 129 -17.03 -22.31 -13.34
CA GLY A 129 -17.77 -21.69 -12.24
C GLY A 129 -17.42 -22.31 -10.87
N MET A 130 -18.00 -21.73 -9.82
CA MET A 130 -18.05 -22.32 -8.50
C MET A 130 -19.49 -22.60 -8.14
N SER A 131 -19.74 -23.69 -7.42
CA SER A 131 -21.07 -23.90 -6.84
C SER A 131 -21.35 -22.86 -5.75
N PRO A 132 -22.63 -22.56 -5.45
CA PRO A 132 -23.00 -21.68 -4.36
C PRO A 132 -22.40 -22.08 -3.00
N GLU A 133 -22.24 -23.38 -2.77
CA GLU A 133 -21.65 -23.94 -1.55
C GLU A 133 -20.15 -23.61 -1.49
N ALA A 134 -19.43 -23.74 -2.60
CA ALA A 134 -18.02 -23.40 -2.68
C ALA A 134 -17.77 -21.90 -2.45
N VAL A 135 -18.65 -21.04 -2.96
CA VAL A 135 -18.63 -19.60 -2.65
C VAL A 135 -18.86 -19.37 -1.16
N SER A 136 -19.87 -20.00 -0.57
CA SER A 136 -20.18 -19.87 0.85
C SER A 136 -19.04 -20.33 1.76
N VAL A 137 -18.33 -21.40 1.39
CA VAL A 137 -17.12 -21.86 2.11
C VAL A 137 -16.01 -20.82 2.03
N TYR A 138 -15.75 -20.28 0.83
CA TYR A 138 -14.75 -19.23 0.63
C TYR A 138 -15.06 -17.99 1.47
N GLU A 139 -16.31 -17.53 1.47
CA GLU A 139 -16.71 -16.33 2.20
C GLU A 139 -16.53 -16.49 3.71
N ARG A 140 -16.95 -17.62 4.29
CA ARG A 140 -16.73 -17.89 5.72
C ARG A 140 -15.25 -17.86 6.10
N GLU A 141 -14.40 -18.46 5.28
CA GLU A 141 -12.95 -18.40 5.48
C GLU A 141 -12.44 -16.95 5.39
N MET A 142 -12.91 -16.18 4.39
CA MET A 142 -12.49 -14.79 4.20
C MET A 142 -12.97 -13.85 5.30
N TRP A 143 -14.14 -14.09 5.91
CA TRP A 143 -14.63 -13.27 7.02
C TRP A 143 -13.69 -13.37 8.21
N GLN A 144 -13.35 -14.59 8.61
CA GLN A 144 -12.46 -14.82 9.75
C GLN A 144 -11.04 -14.36 9.45
N ARG A 145 -10.43 -14.91 8.38
CA ARG A 145 -9.03 -14.61 8.02
C ARG A 145 -8.83 -13.15 7.61
N GLY A 146 -9.82 -12.58 6.91
CA GLY A 146 -9.81 -11.19 6.49
C GLY A 146 -9.87 -10.24 7.67
N ARG A 147 -10.74 -10.50 8.66
CA ARG A 147 -10.82 -9.73 9.90
C ARG A 147 -9.51 -9.72 10.66
N GLU A 148 -8.92 -10.89 10.88
CA GLU A 148 -7.62 -11.00 11.56
C GLU A 148 -6.53 -10.23 10.82
N ALA A 149 -6.48 -10.37 9.49
CA ALA A 149 -5.50 -9.66 8.66
C ALA A 149 -5.66 -8.14 8.75
N VAL A 150 -6.90 -7.63 8.66
CA VAL A 150 -7.18 -6.19 8.73
C VAL A 150 -6.80 -5.62 10.09
N VAL A 151 -7.21 -6.28 11.17
CA VAL A 151 -6.92 -5.83 12.55
C VAL A 151 -5.43 -5.84 12.81
N ASN A 152 -4.73 -6.93 12.47
CA ASN A 152 -3.28 -7.02 12.68
C ASN A 152 -2.52 -5.98 11.85
N SER A 153 -2.90 -5.78 10.60
CA SER A 153 -2.29 -4.77 9.73
C SER A 153 -2.47 -3.36 10.30
N ASN A 154 -3.68 -3.03 10.77
CA ASN A 154 -3.95 -1.74 11.37
C ASN A 154 -3.17 -1.53 12.68
N ASN A 155 -3.15 -2.52 13.57
CA ASN A 155 -2.40 -2.44 14.82
C ASN A 155 -0.90 -2.24 14.58
N ASN A 156 -0.32 -2.99 13.65
CA ASN A 156 1.09 -2.85 13.28
C ASN A 156 1.39 -1.46 12.69
N ASN A 157 0.48 -0.95 11.86
CA ASN A 157 0.62 0.37 11.26
C ASN A 157 0.60 1.49 12.32
N VAL A 158 -0.38 1.47 13.22
CA VAL A 158 -0.46 2.41 14.34
C VAL A 158 0.78 2.31 15.23
N ALA A 159 1.26 1.09 15.53
CA ALA A 159 2.48 0.88 16.32
C ALA A 159 3.74 1.42 15.62
N THR A 160 3.80 1.41 14.28
CA THR A 160 4.94 1.96 13.53
C THR A 160 4.93 3.49 13.50
N HIS A 161 3.73 4.10 13.52
CA HIS A 161 3.57 5.55 13.57
C HIS A 161 3.72 6.15 14.97
N ASN A 162 3.34 5.40 16.01
CA ASN A 162 3.52 5.79 17.39
C ASN A 162 4.89 5.34 17.88
N ARG A 163 5.84 6.28 17.98
CA ARG A 163 7.05 6.01 18.78
C ARG A 163 6.60 5.77 20.23
N ILE A 164 7.04 4.65 20.81
CA ILE A 164 7.09 4.50 22.27
C ILE A 164 7.87 5.73 22.79
N PRO A 165 7.32 6.47 23.78
CA PRO A 165 7.94 7.68 24.33
C PRO A 165 9.37 7.43 24.83
#